data_AF-A0A967V8P0-F1
#
_entry.id   AF-A0A967V8P0-F1
#
_cell.length_a   1.000
_cell.length_b   1.000
_cell.length_c   1.000
_cell.angle_alpha   90.00
_cell.angle_beta   90.00
_cell.angle_gamma   90.00
#
_symmetry.space_group_name_H-M   'P 1'
#
loop_
_entity.id
_entity.type
_entity.pdbx_description
1 polymer ?
#
loop_
_entity_poly.entity_id
_entity_poly.type
_entity_poly.pdbx_seq_one_letter_code
_entity_poly.pdbx_strand_id
1 'polypeptide(L)'
;MIETGYYTKQQDKLVKKFKKTLKRYQPRLSAQYGETFAETISTDAMAYFIELIPRIPYYETAIYRPIILLNAQLIAIVKAMKKHGKTVEDVFRIQADFFKEDYRKIPGVMGRIYVSRLAGYFLDKMAKKGTEEGWQAEVVRGKTTDDFDLSVITKKCGLVEYLKSEGMTDYLKYCNFSDFIMFPAMNIGLKQPCTIEDGQCVYCMKYKGQSEIPASLDVIYNPVQV
;
A
#
# COMPACT_ATOMS: atom_id res chain seq x y z
N MET A 1 1.91 11.01 -19.48
CA MET A 1 2.50 11.78 -18.37
C MET A 1 1.55 11.68 -17.19
N ILE A 2 2.06 11.47 -15.98
CA ILE A 2 1.23 11.44 -14.77
C ILE A 2 0.80 12.86 -14.45
N GLU A 3 -0.50 13.12 -14.36
CA GLU A 3 -1.03 14.45 -14.01
C GLU A 3 -0.76 14.74 -12.53
N THR A 4 -0.22 15.92 -12.24
CA THR A 4 -0.01 16.46 -10.89
C THR A 4 -0.81 17.75 -10.69
N GLY A 5 -0.97 18.20 -9.46
CA GLY A 5 -1.76 19.40 -9.13
C GLY A 5 -3.28 19.20 -9.09
N TYR A 6 -3.80 18.07 -9.58
CA TYR A 6 -5.23 17.71 -9.52
C TYR A 6 -5.79 17.82 -8.09
N TYR A 7 -5.02 17.36 -7.10
CA TYR A 7 -5.45 17.31 -5.70
C TYR A 7 -5.36 18.65 -4.96
N THR A 8 -4.73 19.69 -5.52
CA THR A 8 -4.64 21.01 -4.88
C THR A 8 -6.02 21.59 -4.60
N LYS A 9 -6.97 21.43 -5.53
CA LYS A 9 -8.37 21.86 -5.34
C LYS A 9 -9.12 21.06 -4.27
N GLN A 10 -8.57 19.93 -3.83
CA GLN A 10 -9.15 19.04 -2.82
C GLN A 10 -8.38 19.07 -1.50
N GLN A 11 -7.44 20.03 -1.33
CA GLN A 11 -6.53 20.08 -0.19
C GLN A 11 -7.26 19.98 1.15
N ASP A 12 -8.29 20.80 1.38
CA ASP A 12 -9.02 20.81 2.66
C ASP A 12 -9.64 19.45 2.99
N LYS A 13 -10.20 18.78 1.98
CA LYS A 13 -10.79 17.44 2.13
C LYS A 13 -9.72 16.41 2.47
N LEU A 14 -8.57 16.47 1.80
CA LEU A 14 -7.44 15.57 2.04
C LEU A 14 -6.83 15.79 3.42
N VAL A 15 -6.60 17.04 3.81
CA VAL A 15 -6.12 17.43 5.15
C VAL A 15 -7.06 16.94 6.23
N LYS A 16 -8.38 17.13 6.07
CA LYS A 16 -9.37 16.62 7.03
C LYS A 16 -9.34 15.09 7.15
N LYS A 17 -9.15 14.38 6.03
CA LYS A 17 -9.01 12.92 6.04
C LYS A 17 -7.71 12.51 6.76
N PHE A 18 -6.61 13.18 6.47
CA PHE A 18 -5.33 12.87 7.09
C PHE A 18 -5.29 13.17 8.59
N LYS A 19 -5.95 14.25 9.05
CA LYS A 19 -6.17 14.51 10.49
C LYS A 19 -6.83 13.33 11.20
N LYS A 20 -7.80 12.66 10.55
CA LYS A 20 -8.43 11.45 11.10
C LYS A 20 -7.45 10.27 11.14
N THR A 21 -6.61 10.11 10.12
CA THR A 21 -5.53 9.11 10.12
C THR A 21 -4.57 9.35 11.28
N LEU A 22 -4.06 10.57 11.46
CA LEU A 22 -3.16 10.92 12.57
C LEU A 22 -3.80 10.69 13.93
N LYS A 23 -5.09 11.01 14.09
CA LYS A 23 -5.84 10.69 15.33
C LYS A 23 -5.88 9.19 15.63
N ARG A 24 -5.90 8.32 14.61
CA ARG A 24 -5.78 6.86 14.81
C ARG A 24 -4.37 6.45 15.21
N TYR A 25 -3.36 7.11 14.65
CA TYR A 25 -1.94 6.86 14.97
C TYR A 25 -1.58 7.26 16.40
N GLN A 26 -2.17 8.35 16.91
CA GLN A 26 -1.75 9.00 18.14
C GLN A 26 -1.69 8.07 19.35
N PRO A 27 -2.71 7.23 19.67
CA PRO A 27 -2.61 6.32 20.81
C PRO A 27 -1.43 5.34 20.74
N ARG A 28 -1.10 4.83 19.54
CA ARG A 28 0.01 3.88 19.36
C ARG A 28 1.36 4.57 19.44
N LEU A 29 1.48 5.76 18.83
CA LEU A 29 2.69 6.58 18.95
C LEU A 29 2.92 7.01 20.41
N SER A 30 1.87 7.43 21.12
CA SER A 30 1.97 7.82 22.53
C SER A 30 2.38 6.65 23.41
N ALA A 31 1.79 5.47 23.20
CA ALA A 31 2.13 4.27 23.96
C ALA A 31 3.58 3.83 23.77
N GLN A 32 4.13 4.00 22.55
CA GLN A 32 5.47 3.51 22.21
C GLN A 32 6.58 4.56 22.46
N TYR A 33 6.28 5.84 22.28
CA TYR A 33 7.30 6.90 22.27
C TYR A 33 6.95 8.12 23.14
N GLY A 34 5.81 8.11 23.83
CA GLY A 34 5.35 9.20 24.69
C GLY A 34 4.47 10.22 23.95
N GLU A 35 3.64 10.95 24.73
CA GLU A 35 2.64 11.88 24.20
C GLU A 35 3.27 13.04 23.42
N THR A 36 4.31 13.67 23.97
CA THR A 36 5.01 14.79 23.32
C THR A 36 5.58 14.39 21.95
N PHE A 37 6.13 13.18 21.85
CA PHE A 37 6.61 12.64 20.59
C PHE A 37 5.45 12.46 19.60
N ALA A 38 4.35 11.84 20.03
CA ALA A 38 3.19 11.60 19.17
C ALA A 38 2.56 12.90 18.62
N GLU A 39 2.50 13.95 19.42
CA GLU A 39 2.01 15.27 19.01
C GLU A 39 2.95 15.94 18.00
N THR A 40 4.26 15.83 18.24
CA THR A 40 5.28 16.37 17.34
C THR A 40 5.24 15.67 15.99
N ILE A 41 5.17 14.34 15.97
CA ILE A 41 5.02 13.56 14.74
C ILE A 41 3.74 13.94 13.99
N SER A 42 2.62 14.13 14.70
CA SER A 42 1.36 14.52 14.06
C SER A 42 1.45 15.89 13.41
N THR A 43 2.13 16.85 14.06
CA THR A 43 2.33 18.20 13.55
C THR A 43 3.23 18.21 12.32
N ASP A 44 4.40 17.56 12.41
CA ASP A 44 5.36 17.47 11.30
C ASP A 44 4.78 16.71 10.11
N ALA A 45 4.10 15.59 10.34
CA ALA A 45 3.47 14.82 9.28
C ALA A 45 2.40 15.65 8.56
N MET A 46 1.62 16.46 9.28
CA MET A 46 0.63 17.35 8.66
C MET A 46 1.28 18.36 7.72
N ALA A 47 2.38 18.99 8.14
CA ALA A 47 3.13 19.92 7.30
C ALA A 47 3.64 19.23 6.02
N TYR A 48 4.31 18.09 6.17
CA TYR A 48 4.80 17.32 5.02
C TYR A 48 3.68 16.87 4.09
N PHE A 49 2.52 16.48 4.61
CA PHE A 49 1.39 16.09 3.78
C PHE A 49 0.84 17.25 2.95
N ILE A 50 0.75 18.45 3.52
CA ILE A 50 0.32 19.65 2.79
C ILE A 50 1.30 19.95 1.65
N GLU A 51 2.60 19.86 1.90
CA GLU A 51 3.64 20.06 0.87
C GLU A 51 3.60 19.02 -0.24
N LEU A 52 3.15 17.79 0.06
CA LEU A 52 3.04 16.70 -0.91
C LEU A 52 1.85 16.87 -1.86
N ILE A 53 0.72 17.45 -1.40
CA ILE A 53 -0.55 17.50 -2.14
C ILE A 53 -0.40 17.93 -3.62
N PRO A 54 0.35 19.01 -3.94
CA PRO A 54 0.51 19.43 -5.34
C PRO A 54 1.24 18.40 -6.22
N ARG A 55 2.07 17.53 -5.62
CA ARG A 55 2.89 16.53 -6.33
C ARG A 55 2.28 15.14 -6.33
N ILE A 56 1.16 14.91 -5.65
CA ILE A 56 0.49 13.61 -5.63
C ILE A 56 0.03 13.23 -7.05
N PRO A 57 0.47 12.09 -7.60
CA PRO A 57 0.00 11.55 -8.87
C PRO A 57 -1.51 11.33 -8.92
N TYR A 58 -2.14 11.75 -10.02
CA TYR A 58 -3.53 11.41 -10.29
C TYR A 58 -3.67 10.28 -11.30
N TYR A 59 -4.64 9.40 -11.04
CA TYR A 59 -5.05 8.28 -11.89
C TYR A 59 -6.57 8.31 -12.06
N GLU A 60 -7.02 8.28 -13.31
CA GLU A 60 -8.42 8.15 -13.68
C GLU A 60 -8.97 6.75 -13.33
N THR A 61 -8.08 5.75 -13.25
CA THR A 61 -8.44 4.39 -12.84
C THR A 61 -8.67 4.32 -11.33
N ALA A 62 -9.89 3.95 -10.94
CA ALA A 62 -10.38 4.11 -9.58
C ALA A 62 -9.62 3.31 -8.51
N ILE A 63 -9.03 2.16 -8.87
CA ILE A 63 -8.30 1.31 -7.92
C ILE A 63 -6.96 1.92 -7.50
N TYR A 64 -6.31 2.74 -8.33
CA TYR A 64 -4.99 3.32 -8.03
C TYR A 64 -5.06 4.61 -7.20
N ARG A 65 -6.14 5.40 -7.32
CA ARG A 65 -6.34 6.61 -6.50
C ARG A 65 -6.21 6.38 -4.99
N PRO A 66 -6.93 5.42 -4.37
CA PRO A 66 -6.79 5.19 -2.94
C PRO A 66 -5.39 4.67 -2.56
N ILE A 67 -4.72 3.90 -3.44
CA ILE A 67 -3.34 3.43 -3.22
C ILE A 67 -2.40 4.63 -3.13
N ILE A 68 -2.42 5.53 -4.11
CA ILE A 68 -1.55 6.71 -4.12
C ILE A 68 -1.85 7.65 -2.96
N LEU A 69 -3.12 7.93 -2.66
CA LEU A 69 -3.49 8.82 -1.56
C LEU A 69 -3.12 8.26 -0.17
N LEU A 70 -3.21 6.94 0.01
CA LEU A 70 -2.73 6.27 1.22
C LEU A 70 -1.20 6.42 1.34
N ASN A 71 -0.47 6.13 0.26
CA ASN A 71 0.98 6.20 0.28
C ASN A 71 1.48 7.63 0.46
N ALA A 72 0.79 8.66 -0.06
CA ALA A 72 1.12 10.06 0.22
C ALA A 72 1.04 10.39 1.73
N GLN A 73 0.05 9.84 2.44
CA GLN A 73 -0.06 9.98 3.90
C GLN A 73 1.09 9.25 4.61
N LEU A 74 1.42 8.04 4.16
CA LEU A 74 2.52 7.27 4.72
C LEU A 74 3.88 7.93 4.49
N ILE A 75 4.13 8.51 3.32
CA ILE A 75 5.34 9.29 3.04
C ILE A 75 5.46 10.44 4.05
N ALA A 76 4.37 11.16 4.32
CA ALA A 76 4.38 12.26 5.30
C ALA A 76 4.70 11.78 6.72
N ILE A 77 4.11 10.65 7.15
CA ILE A 77 4.39 10.04 8.46
C ILE A 77 5.84 9.54 8.54
N VAL A 78 6.36 8.90 7.48
CA VAL A 78 7.75 8.45 7.42
C VAL A 78 8.71 9.63 7.48
N LYS A 79 8.48 10.71 6.72
CA LYS A 79 9.31 11.92 6.78
C LYS A 79 9.34 12.51 8.19
N ALA A 80 8.19 12.60 8.86
CA ALA A 80 8.11 13.06 10.25
C ALA A 80 8.88 12.13 11.20
N MET A 81 8.64 10.82 11.14
CA MET A 81 9.29 9.83 12.00
C MET A 81 10.83 9.82 11.81
N LYS A 82 11.31 9.88 10.57
CA LYS A 82 12.75 9.96 10.25
C LYS A 82 13.41 11.23 10.77
N LYS A 83 12.71 12.38 10.69
CA LYS A 83 13.20 13.65 11.27
C LYS A 83 13.52 13.53 12.76
N HIS A 84 12.83 12.63 13.48
CA HIS A 84 13.04 12.37 14.91
C HIS A 84 13.74 11.03 15.20
N GLY A 85 14.58 10.57 14.27
CA GLY A 85 15.48 9.43 14.49
C GLY A 85 14.82 8.06 14.45
N LYS A 86 13.58 7.95 13.94
CA LYS A 86 12.92 6.65 13.74
C LYS A 86 13.14 6.12 12.33
N THR A 87 12.91 4.83 12.16
CA THR A 87 13.12 4.15 10.88
C THR A 87 11.82 4.05 10.08
N VAL A 88 11.95 3.60 8.82
CA VAL A 88 10.78 3.29 7.98
C VAL A 88 10.02 2.09 8.56
N GLU A 89 10.74 1.11 9.07
CA GLU A 89 10.25 -0.10 9.75
C GLU A 89 9.31 0.25 10.90
N ASP A 90 9.66 1.24 11.72
CA ASP A 90 8.83 1.69 12.84
C ASP A 90 7.44 2.13 12.35
N VAL A 91 7.38 2.85 11.22
CA VAL A 91 6.11 3.31 10.63
C VAL A 91 5.28 2.14 10.11
N PHE A 92 5.90 1.20 9.41
CA PHE A 92 5.18 0.07 8.83
C PHE A 92 4.72 -0.95 9.85
N ARG A 93 5.42 -1.12 10.98
CA ARG A 93 4.91 -1.91 12.11
C ARG A 93 3.60 -1.33 12.63
N ILE A 94 3.58 -0.03 12.92
CA ILE A 94 2.36 0.66 13.37
C ILE A 94 1.25 0.58 12.31
N GLN A 95 1.58 0.79 11.02
CA GLN A 95 0.60 0.74 9.94
C GLN A 95 0.04 -0.67 9.72
N ALA A 96 0.88 -1.69 9.81
CA ALA A 96 0.47 -3.09 9.65
C ALA A 96 -0.55 -3.49 10.72
N ASP A 97 -0.40 -3.01 11.95
CA ASP A 97 -1.38 -3.28 13.00
C ASP A 97 -2.74 -2.63 12.71
N PHE A 98 -2.79 -1.48 12.04
CA PHE A 98 -4.08 -0.88 11.62
C PHE A 98 -4.71 -1.70 10.50
N PHE A 99 -3.89 -2.20 9.56
CA PHE A 99 -4.38 -3.04 8.47
C PHE A 99 -4.82 -4.41 8.94
N LYS A 100 -4.13 -5.03 9.90
CA LYS A 100 -4.57 -6.27 10.55
C LYS A 100 -5.95 -6.08 11.18
N GLU A 101 -6.17 -4.99 11.92
CA GLU A 101 -7.47 -4.67 12.51
C GLU A 101 -8.57 -4.41 11.47
N ASP A 102 -8.25 -3.64 10.43
CA ASP A 102 -9.23 -3.25 9.42
C ASP A 102 -9.58 -4.42 8.49
N TYR A 103 -8.60 -5.22 8.08
CA TYR A 103 -8.81 -6.35 7.17
C TYR A 103 -9.41 -7.59 7.85
N ARG A 104 -9.25 -7.76 9.17
CA ARG A 104 -9.99 -8.79 9.93
C ARG A 104 -11.51 -8.66 9.81
N LYS A 105 -12.01 -7.48 9.45
CA LYS A 105 -13.44 -7.22 9.24
C LYS A 105 -13.93 -7.69 7.86
N ILE A 106 -13.03 -8.03 6.95
CA ILE A 106 -13.38 -8.52 5.61
C ILE A 106 -13.76 -10.00 5.71
N PRO A 107 -14.96 -10.40 5.24
CA PRO A 107 -15.34 -11.81 5.25
C PRO A 107 -14.46 -12.65 4.32
N GLY A 108 -13.94 -13.78 4.79
CA GLY A 108 -13.09 -14.67 3.99
C GLY A 108 -13.75 -15.28 2.73
N VAL A 109 -15.07 -15.18 2.59
CA VAL A 109 -15.78 -15.55 1.34
C VAL A 109 -15.48 -14.57 0.20
N MET A 110 -15.09 -13.33 0.52
CA MET A 110 -14.73 -12.32 -0.47
C MET A 110 -13.53 -12.76 -1.32
N GLY A 111 -12.62 -13.60 -0.81
CA GLY A 111 -11.51 -14.11 -1.61
C GLY A 111 -11.96 -14.95 -2.79
N ARG A 112 -13.01 -15.79 -2.62
CA ARG A 112 -13.56 -16.59 -3.71
C ARG A 112 -14.13 -15.69 -4.81
N ILE A 113 -14.76 -14.59 -4.42
CA ILE A 113 -15.30 -13.59 -5.35
C ILE A 113 -14.15 -12.89 -6.07
N TYR A 114 -13.10 -12.48 -5.34
CA TYR A 114 -11.95 -11.76 -5.87
C TYR A 114 -11.21 -12.54 -6.96
N VAL A 115 -10.97 -13.85 -6.76
CA VAL A 115 -10.31 -14.69 -7.79
C VAL A 115 -11.28 -15.26 -8.83
N SER A 116 -12.57 -14.89 -8.79
CA SER A 116 -13.56 -15.40 -9.73
C SER A 116 -13.31 -14.88 -11.15
N ARG A 117 -13.86 -15.59 -12.15
CA ARG A 117 -13.80 -15.16 -13.55
C ARG A 117 -14.41 -13.77 -13.78
N LEU A 118 -15.45 -13.42 -13.03
CA LEU A 118 -16.10 -12.12 -13.17
C LEU A 118 -15.22 -11.01 -12.60
N ALA A 119 -14.71 -11.17 -11.39
CA ALA A 119 -13.78 -10.20 -10.79
C ALA A 119 -12.50 -10.07 -11.62
N GLY A 120 -11.91 -11.18 -12.08
CA GLY A 120 -10.74 -11.17 -12.97
C GLY A 120 -10.98 -10.42 -14.29
N TYR A 121 -12.21 -10.42 -14.82
CA TYR A 121 -12.56 -9.62 -16.01
C TYR A 121 -12.55 -8.12 -15.70
N PHE A 122 -13.14 -7.72 -14.58
CA PHE A 122 -13.12 -6.32 -14.15
C PHE A 122 -11.71 -5.85 -13.79
N LEU A 123 -10.91 -6.69 -13.15
CA LEU A 123 -9.50 -6.42 -12.86
C LEU A 123 -8.70 -6.23 -14.14
N ASP A 124 -8.87 -7.10 -15.15
CA ASP A 124 -8.21 -6.94 -16.46
C ASP A 124 -8.60 -5.61 -17.14
N LYS A 125 -9.88 -5.25 -17.12
CA LYS A 125 -10.35 -3.97 -17.65
C LYS A 125 -9.71 -2.77 -16.94
N MET A 126 -9.59 -2.83 -15.61
CA MET A 126 -8.92 -1.79 -14.82
C MET A 126 -7.41 -1.75 -15.08
N ALA A 127 -6.76 -2.91 -15.24
CA ALA A 127 -5.34 -3.00 -15.54
C ALA A 127 -5.00 -2.40 -16.92
N LYS A 128 -5.84 -2.66 -17.93
CA LYS A 128 -5.73 -2.03 -19.27
C LYS A 128 -5.86 -0.51 -19.19
N LYS A 129 -6.90 0.00 -18.53
CA LYS A 129 -7.06 1.45 -18.32
C LYS A 129 -5.87 2.06 -17.55
N GLY A 130 -5.40 1.37 -16.52
CA GLY A 130 -4.18 1.73 -15.79
C GLY A 130 -2.95 1.87 -16.66
N THR A 131 -2.79 0.94 -17.60
CA THR A 131 -1.67 0.89 -18.55
C THR A 131 -1.65 2.13 -19.44
N GLU A 132 -2.83 2.58 -19.91
CA GLU A 132 -2.98 3.84 -20.66
C GLU A 132 -2.56 5.07 -19.83
N GLU A 133 -2.73 5.01 -18.51
CA GLU A 133 -2.34 6.06 -17.55
C GLU A 133 -0.87 5.91 -17.06
N GLY A 134 -0.13 4.91 -17.53
CA GLY A 134 1.27 4.67 -17.18
C GLY A 134 1.52 3.65 -16.07
N TRP A 135 0.47 3.06 -15.49
CA TRP A 135 0.55 1.91 -14.59
C TRP A 135 0.40 0.62 -15.38
N GLN A 136 1.50 0.15 -15.98
CA GLN A 136 1.49 -1.00 -16.88
C GLN A 136 1.33 -2.30 -16.10
N ALA A 137 0.11 -2.82 -16.07
CA ALA A 137 -0.27 -4.04 -15.40
C ALA A 137 -1.08 -4.96 -16.31
N GLU A 138 -0.92 -6.25 -16.13
CA GLU A 138 -1.60 -7.32 -16.84
C GLU A 138 -2.20 -8.29 -15.83
N VAL A 139 -3.40 -8.80 -16.12
CA VAL A 139 -4.08 -9.79 -15.30
C VAL A 139 -4.09 -11.12 -16.03
N VAL A 140 -3.44 -12.12 -15.44
CA VAL A 140 -3.35 -13.48 -15.99
C VAL A 140 -4.26 -14.39 -15.19
N ARG A 141 -5.03 -15.23 -15.88
CA ARG A 141 -5.88 -16.24 -15.25
C ARG A 141 -5.15 -17.57 -15.18
N GLY A 142 -5.19 -18.19 -14.02
CA GLY A 142 -4.67 -19.54 -13.84
C GLY A 142 -5.49 -20.57 -14.61
N LYS A 143 -4.80 -21.55 -15.16
CA LYS A 143 -5.36 -22.81 -15.63
C LYS A 143 -5.46 -23.78 -14.46
N THR A 144 -6.17 -24.89 -14.66
CA THR A 144 -6.32 -25.94 -13.61
C THR A 144 -5.01 -26.57 -13.18
N THR A 145 -3.97 -26.50 -14.02
CA THR A 145 -2.62 -27.01 -13.75
C THR A 145 -1.72 -26.02 -13.00
N ASP A 146 -2.14 -24.76 -12.89
CA ASP A 146 -1.31 -23.71 -12.32
C ASP A 146 -1.50 -23.66 -10.79
N ASP A 147 -0.47 -23.24 -10.07
CA ASP A 147 -0.49 -23.10 -8.61
C ASP A 147 -1.17 -21.79 -8.13
N PHE A 148 -1.79 -21.04 -9.05
CA PHE A 148 -2.54 -19.81 -8.80
C PHE A 148 -3.90 -19.83 -9.52
N ASP A 149 -4.86 -19.05 -9.02
CA ASP A 149 -6.16 -18.82 -9.69
C ASP A 149 -6.13 -17.52 -10.52
N LEU A 150 -5.40 -16.52 -10.01
CA LEU A 150 -5.25 -15.20 -10.62
C LEU A 150 -3.82 -14.73 -10.40
N SER A 151 -3.23 -14.08 -11.40
CA SER A 151 -1.94 -13.41 -11.28
C SER A 151 -2.02 -11.98 -11.81
N VAL A 152 -1.28 -11.08 -11.18
CA VAL A 152 -1.13 -9.69 -11.63
C VAL A 152 0.35 -9.44 -11.89
N ILE A 153 0.68 -9.07 -13.12
CA ILE A 153 2.04 -8.75 -13.57
C ILE A 153 2.11 -7.25 -13.80
N THR A 154 2.95 -6.55 -13.05
CA THR A 154 3.15 -5.10 -13.18
C THR A 154 4.55 -4.82 -13.70
N LYS A 155 4.65 -4.38 -14.97
CA LYS A 155 5.92 -3.99 -15.62
C LYS A 155 6.33 -2.57 -15.26
N LYS A 156 5.34 -1.70 -15.01
CA LYS A 156 5.56 -0.32 -14.60
C LYS A 156 4.56 0.07 -13.51
N CYS A 157 5.06 0.32 -12.29
CA CYS A 157 4.25 0.61 -11.12
C CYS A 157 4.26 2.09 -10.78
N GLY A 158 3.09 2.74 -10.83
CA GLY A 158 2.96 4.16 -10.50
C GLY A 158 3.31 4.50 -9.06
N LEU A 159 3.07 3.59 -8.11
CA LEU A 159 3.49 3.78 -6.72
C LEU A 159 5.01 3.79 -6.58
N VAL A 160 5.72 2.90 -7.28
CA VAL A 160 7.18 2.86 -7.25
C VAL A 160 7.77 4.13 -7.85
N GLU A 161 7.24 4.61 -8.96
CA GLU A 161 7.64 5.90 -9.55
C GLU A 161 7.39 7.06 -8.59
N TYR A 162 6.23 7.08 -7.93
CA TYR A 162 5.89 8.10 -6.95
C TYR A 162 6.86 8.11 -5.77
N LEU A 163 7.12 6.95 -5.17
CA LEU A 163 8.06 6.81 -4.06
C LEU A 163 9.47 7.27 -4.44
N LYS A 164 9.95 6.90 -5.64
CA LYS A 164 11.24 7.35 -6.16
C LYS A 164 11.26 8.88 -6.34
N SER A 165 10.19 9.47 -6.87
CA SER A 165 10.10 10.92 -7.07
C SER A 165 10.14 11.72 -5.76
N GLU A 166 9.72 11.11 -4.65
CA GLU A 166 9.76 11.71 -3.31
C GLU A 166 11.00 11.31 -2.49
N GLY A 167 11.97 10.60 -3.10
CA GLY A 167 13.21 10.19 -2.45
C GLY A 167 13.05 9.04 -1.43
N MET A 168 11.99 8.26 -1.54
CA MET A 168 11.59 7.23 -0.56
C MET A 168 12.04 5.83 -0.99
N THR A 169 13.34 5.64 -1.27
CA THR A 169 13.87 4.37 -1.75
C THR A 169 13.82 3.26 -0.70
N ASP A 170 14.07 3.58 0.57
CA ASP A 170 13.97 2.69 1.72
C ASP A 170 12.54 2.21 2.03
N TYR A 171 11.53 2.96 1.58
CA TYR A 171 10.12 2.57 1.60
C TYR A 171 9.83 1.41 0.64
N LEU A 172 10.51 1.34 -0.52
CA LEU A 172 10.12 0.49 -1.65
C LEU A 172 9.93 -0.98 -1.27
N LYS A 173 10.78 -1.51 -0.38
CA LYS A 173 10.69 -2.90 0.12
C LYS A 173 9.41 -3.22 0.90
N TYR A 174 8.67 -2.20 1.31
CA TYR A 174 7.39 -2.30 1.99
C TYR A 174 6.20 -1.93 1.10
N CYS A 175 6.38 -1.59 -0.18
CA CYS A 175 5.29 -1.06 -1.01
C CYS A 175 4.06 -1.99 -1.14
N ASN A 176 4.23 -3.28 -0.86
CA ASN A 176 3.23 -4.34 -0.96
C ASN A 176 2.82 -4.96 0.37
N PHE A 177 3.30 -4.45 1.49
CA PHE A 177 3.05 -5.05 2.81
C PHE A 177 1.55 -5.26 3.07
N SER A 178 0.73 -4.32 2.62
CA SER A 178 -0.73 -4.35 2.74
C SER A 178 -1.36 -5.57 2.08
N ASP A 179 -0.85 -5.99 0.93
CA ASP A 179 -1.38 -7.12 0.17
C ASP A 179 -1.18 -8.42 0.94
N PHE A 180 -0.01 -8.59 1.55
CA PHE A 180 0.31 -9.73 2.41
C PHE A 180 -0.48 -9.74 3.74
N ILE A 181 -1.18 -8.67 4.12
CA ILE A 181 -2.14 -8.65 5.24
C ILE A 181 -3.56 -8.91 4.72
N MET A 182 -3.93 -8.24 3.64
CA MET A 182 -5.28 -8.21 3.08
C MET A 182 -5.68 -9.56 2.48
N PHE A 183 -4.82 -10.16 1.66
CA PHE A 183 -5.15 -11.40 0.95
C PHE A 183 -5.37 -12.58 1.91
N PRO A 184 -4.52 -12.83 2.92
CA PRO A 184 -4.80 -13.86 3.92
C PRO A 184 -6.11 -13.66 4.67
N ALA A 185 -6.46 -12.40 5.02
CA ALA A 185 -7.74 -12.10 5.65
C ALA A 185 -8.94 -12.48 4.76
N MET A 186 -8.75 -12.49 3.45
CA MET A 186 -9.73 -12.96 2.47
C MET A 186 -9.64 -14.46 2.13
N ASN A 187 -8.86 -15.26 2.87
CA ASN A 187 -8.53 -16.65 2.52
C ASN A 187 -7.86 -16.78 1.13
N ILE A 188 -7.00 -15.84 0.76
CA ILE A 188 -6.16 -15.93 -0.43
C ILE A 188 -4.70 -16.09 0.01
N GLY A 189 -4.06 -17.14 -0.46
CA GLY A 189 -2.62 -17.29 -0.41
C GLY A 189 -1.97 -16.40 -1.47
N LEU A 190 -0.92 -15.68 -1.10
CA LEU A 190 -0.19 -14.76 -1.97
C LEU A 190 1.27 -15.19 -2.08
N LYS A 191 1.77 -15.31 -3.31
CA LYS A 191 3.19 -15.44 -3.62
C LYS A 191 3.65 -14.27 -4.47
N GLN A 192 4.89 -13.83 -4.26
CA GLN A 192 5.53 -12.80 -5.08
C GLN A 192 6.84 -13.35 -5.67
N PRO A 193 6.80 -14.03 -6.84
CA PRO A 193 7.98 -14.65 -7.43
C PRO A 193 9.05 -13.65 -7.90
N CYS A 194 8.65 -12.42 -8.23
CA CYS A 194 9.53 -11.36 -8.68
C CYS A 194 8.99 -9.98 -8.29
N THR A 195 9.92 -9.04 -8.15
CA THR A 195 9.70 -7.66 -7.73
C THR A 195 9.97 -6.71 -8.87
N ILE A 196 9.60 -5.44 -8.71
CA ILE A 196 9.84 -4.42 -9.75
C ILE A 196 11.34 -4.23 -10.07
N GLU A 197 12.25 -4.63 -9.17
CA GLU A 197 13.70 -4.59 -9.38
C GLU A 197 14.15 -5.62 -10.42
N ASP A 198 13.39 -6.71 -10.58
CA ASP A 198 13.59 -7.76 -11.60
C ASP A 198 13.02 -7.34 -12.98
N GLY A 199 12.61 -6.09 -13.12
CA GLY A 199 11.95 -5.55 -14.33
C GLY A 199 10.43 -5.74 -14.37
N GLN A 200 9.86 -6.58 -13.50
CA GLN A 200 8.41 -6.72 -13.33
C GLN A 200 8.04 -7.28 -11.95
N CYS A 201 7.00 -6.73 -11.33
CA CYS A 201 6.43 -7.25 -10.09
C CYS A 201 5.31 -8.24 -10.39
N VAL A 202 5.39 -9.47 -9.88
CA VAL A 202 4.37 -10.51 -10.11
C VAL A 202 3.75 -10.94 -8.79
N TYR A 203 2.42 -10.95 -8.74
CA TYR A 203 1.65 -11.53 -7.64
C TYR A 203 0.83 -12.70 -8.12
N CYS A 204 1.01 -13.86 -7.49
CA CYS A 204 0.20 -15.06 -7.72
C CYS A 204 -0.74 -15.26 -6.54
N MET A 205 -2.04 -15.33 -6.82
CA MET A 205 -3.11 -15.44 -5.82
C MET A 205 -3.83 -16.78 -5.97
N LYS A 206 -3.99 -17.50 -4.86
CA LYS A 206 -4.72 -18.78 -4.79
C LYS A 206 -5.76 -18.75 -3.68
N TYR A 207 -7.03 -18.99 -4.01
CA TYR A 207 -8.06 -19.10 -2.98
C TYR A 207 -7.84 -20.35 -2.13
N LYS A 208 -7.85 -20.16 -0.81
CA LYS A 208 -7.44 -21.15 0.20
C LYS A 208 -6.00 -21.66 0.03
N GLY A 209 -5.16 -20.91 -0.68
CA GLY A 209 -3.72 -21.16 -0.73
C GLY A 209 -3.00 -20.65 0.51
N GLN A 210 -1.70 -20.93 0.58
CA GLN A 210 -0.79 -20.38 1.60
C GLN A 210 -0.02 -19.19 1.03
N SER A 211 0.28 -18.20 1.88
CA SER A 211 1.11 -17.07 1.51
C SER A 211 2.59 -17.34 1.78
N GLU A 212 3.45 -16.90 0.87
CA GLU A 212 4.90 -16.92 1.02
C GLU A 212 5.35 -15.49 1.35
N ILE A 213 5.53 -15.19 2.64
CA ILE A 213 5.89 -13.85 3.11
C ILE A 213 7.34 -13.54 2.67
N PRO A 214 7.59 -12.47 1.89
CA PRO A 214 8.94 -12.06 1.53
C PRO A 214 9.77 -11.72 2.77
N ALA A 215 11.05 -12.07 2.75
CA ALA A 215 11.97 -11.79 3.87
C ALA A 215 12.03 -10.28 4.23
N SER A 216 11.84 -9.38 3.26
CA SER A 216 11.78 -7.93 3.49
C SER A 216 10.65 -7.51 4.42
N LEU A 217 9.57 -8.29 4.50
CA LEU A 217 8.40 -8.01 5.32
C LEU A 217 8.43 -8.73 6.67
N ASP A 218 9.41 -9.61 6.93
CA ASP A 218 9.48 -10.40 8.16
C ASP A 218 9.40 -9.52 9.42
N VAL A 219 10.07 -8.35 9.37
CA VAL A 219 10.07 -7.33 10.44
C VAL A 219 8.68 -6.75 10.79
N ILE A 220 7.69 -6.92 9.90
CA ILE A 220 6.30 -6.48 10.06
C ILE A 220 5.40 -7.61 10.61
N TYR A 221 5.69 -8.86 10.25
CA TYR A 221 4.86 -10.03 10.59
C TYR A 221 5.35 -10.74 11.85
N ASN A 222 6.67 -10.79 12.05
CA ASN A 222 7.36 -11.39 13.17
C ASN A 222 8.16 -10.31 13.90
N PRO A 223 7.51 -9.38 14.63
CA PRO A 223 8.25 -8.42 15.42
C PRO A 223 9.07 -9.20 16.46
N VAL A 224 10.39 -9.18 16.31
CA VAL A 224 11.29 -9.57 17.40
C VAL A 224 10.87 -8.74 18.61
N GLN A 225 10.47 -9.40 19.69
CA GLN A 225 10.22 -8.72 20.96
C GLN A 225 11.55 -8.06 21.36
N VAL A 226 11.57 -6.73 21.27
CA VAL A 226 12.64 -5.91 21.86
C VAL A 226 12.23 -5.59 23.28
#